data_AF-A0A7V9BBN2-F1
#
_entry.id   AF-A0A7V9BBN2-F1
#
_cell.length_a   1.000
_cell.length_b   1.000
_cell.length_c   1.000
_cell.angle_alpha   90.00
_cell.angle_beta   90.00
_cell.angle_gamma   90.00
#
_symmetry.space_group_name_H-M   'P 1'
#
loop_
_entity.id
_entity.type
_entity.pdbx_description
1 polymer ?
#
loop_
_entity_poly.entity_id
_entity_poly.type
_entity_poly.pdbx_seq_one_letter_code
_entity_poly.pdbx_strand_id
1 'polypeptide(L)'
;APFRSLARRLLESDGFSVVGEAADGASALASAAELRPDLVLLDVQLPDVNGCDIARLLAERAGSRVVLVSSREASTFGRRLGESGAVGFIAKDGLSGAAVRALLLDGS
;
A
#
# COMPACT_ATOMS: atom_id res chain seq x y z
N ALA A 1 -9.53 5.72 -10.28
CA ALA A 1 -10.31 6.08 -9.08
C ALA A 1 -9.78 7.40 -8.52
N PRO A 2 -10.64 8.29 -7.99
CA PRO A 2 -10.24 9.63 -7.54
C PRO A 2 -9.14 9.62 -6.47
N PHE A 3 -9.20 8.68 -5.51
CA PHE A 3 -8.19 8.56 -4.46
C PHE A 3 -6.78 8.27 -4.97
N ARG A 4 -6.63 7.34 -5.94
CA ARG A 4 -5.29 6.97 -6.46
C ARG A 4 -4.57 8.15 -7.09
N SER A 5 -5.29 9.00 -7.83
CA SER A 5 -4.71 10.21 -8.44
C SER A 5 -4.31 11.24 -7.37
N LEU A 6 -5.09 11.38 -6.31
CA LEU A 6 -4.75 12.25 -5.17
C LEU A 6 -3.49 11.73 -4.44
N ALA A 7 -3.47 10.43 -4.11
CA ALA A 7 -2.36 9.79 -3.42
C ALA A 7 -1.05 9.94 -4.21
N ARG A 8 -1.10 9.73 -5.54
CA ARG A 8 0.05 9.95 -6.41
C ARG A 8 0.58 11.38 -6.26
N ARG A 9 -0.26 12.40 -6.48
CA ARG A 9 0.17 13.81 -6.45
C ARG A 9 0.74 14.20 -5.09
N LEU A 10 0.10 13.73 -4.01
CA LEU A 10 0.53 13.98 -2.64
C LEU A 10 1.90 13.36 -2.36
N LEU A 11 2.10 12.10 -2.76
CA LEU A 11 3.38 11.42 -2.52
C LEU A 11 4.49 12.03 -3.38
N GLU A 12 4.20 12.39 -4.64
CA GLU A 12 5.14 13.10 -5.50
C GLU A 12 5.53 14.46 -4.89
N SER A 13 4.57 15.23 -4.36
CA SER A 13 4.88 16.51 -3.70
C SER A 13 5.70 16.32 -2.42
N ASP A 14 5.54 15.19 -1.74
CA ASP A 14 6.30 14.85 -0.53
C ASP A 14 7.66 14.20 -0.85
N GLY A 15 8.08 14.16 -2.12
CA GLY A 15 9.40 13.72 -2.56
C GLY A 15 9.53 12.22 -2.82
N PHE A 16 8.42 11.50 -3.01
CA PHE A 16 8.44 10.12 -3.50
C PHE A 16 8.45 10.09 -5.02
N SER A 17 9.10 9.07 -5.60
CA SER A 17 8.98 8.76 -7.03
C SER A 17 7.91 7.68 -7.21
N VAL A 18 6.80 8.01 -7.88
CA VAL A 18 5.74 7.05 -8.20
C VAL A 18 6.09 6.35 -9.52
N VAL A 19 6.66 5.15 -9.42
CA VAL A 19 7.15 4.38 -10.58
C VAL A 19 6.06 3.62 -11.33
N GLY A 20 4.87 3.45 -10.73
CA GLY A 20 3.76 2.75 -11.34
C GLY A 20 2.44 2.88 -10.58
N GLU A 21 1.34 2.53 -11.23
CA GLU A 21 0.00 2.50 -10.67
C GLU A 21 -0.72 1.23 -11.11
N ALA A 22 -1.50 0.64 -10.20
CA ALA A 22 -2.35 -0.51 -10.47
C ALA A 22 -3.81 -0.20 -10.17
N ALA A 23 -4.72 -0.86 -10.90
CA ALA A 23 -6.17 -0.68 -10.73
C ALA A 23 -6.81 -1.75 -9.84
N ASP A 24 -6.14 -2.89 -9.69
CA ASP A 24 -6.62 -4.11 -9.06
C ASP A 24 -5.45 -4.94 -8.51
N GLY A 25 -5.76 -6.02 -7.79
CA GLY A 25 -4.74 -6.85 -7.15
C GLY A 25 -3.84 -7.59 -8.15
N ALA A 26 -4.43 -8.08 -9.24
CA ALA A 26 -3.68 -8.78 -10.29
C ALA A 26 -2.62 -7.88 -10.96
N SER A 27 -3.02 -6.66 -11.37
CA SER A 27 -2.10 -5.67 -11.94
C SER A 27 -1.07 -5.19 -10.91
N ALA A 28 -1.42 -5.08 -9.63
CA ALA A 28 -0.47 -4.71 -8.58
C ALA A 28 0.68 -5.71 -8.45
N LEU A 29 0.38 -7.02 -8.49
CA LEU A 29 1.40 -8.07 -8.45
C LEU A 29 2.30 -8.05 -9.69
N ALA A 30 1.70 -7.91 -10.88
CA ALA A 30 2.45 -7.85 -12.13
C ALA A 30 3.39 -6.63 -12.18
N SER A 31 2.88 -5.43 -11.86
CA SER A 31 3.67 -4.21 -11.84
C SER A 31 4.76 -4.22 -10.78
N ALA A 32 4.50 -4.79 -9.59
CA ALA A 32 5.54 -4.90 -8.57
C ALA A 32 6.69 -5.81 -9.00
N ALA A 33 6.39 -6.92 -9.70
CA ALA A 33 7.41 -7.81 -10.23
C ALA A 33 8.27 -7.15 -11.31
N GLU A 34 7.66 -6.33 -12.18
CA GLU A 34 8.35 -5.61 -13.25
C GLU A 34 9.16 -4.41 -12.75
N LEU A 35 8.51 -3.53 -11.98
CA LEU A 35 9.08 -2.25 -11.56
C LEU A 35 9.96 -2.34 -10.32
N ARG A 36 9.82 -3.42 -9.53
CA ARG A 36 10.53 -3.67 -8.27
C ARG A 36 10.58 -2.44 -7.36
N PRO A 37 9.43 -1.89 -6.95
CA PRO A 37 9.39 -0.72 -6.11
C PRO A 37 9.87 -1.03 -4.69
N ASP A 38 10.53 -0.04 -4.05
CA ASP A 38 10.94 -0.14 -2.64
C ASP A 38 9.73 -0.27 -1.69
N LEU A 39 8.62 0.36 -2.07
CA LEU A 39 7.38 0.45 -1.30
C LEU A 39 6.17 0.36 -2.24
N VAL A 40 5.13 -0.35 -1.79
CA VAL A 40 3.79 -0.34 -2.39
C VAL A 40 2.80 0.29 -1.42
N LEU A 41 2.08 1.32 -1.87
CA LEU A 41 0.87 1.80 -1.21
C LEU A 41 -0.34 1.03 -1.76
N LEU A 42 -1.03 0.27 -0.92
CA LEU A 42 -2.06 -0.68 -1.36
C LEU A 42 -3.39 -0.44 -0.65
N ASP A 43 -4.47 -0.23 -1.42
CA ASP A 43 -5.81 -0.15 -0.85
C ASP A 43 -6.26 -1.52 -0.32
N VAL A 44 -6.90 -1.56 0.84
CA VAL A 44 -7.49 -2.80 1.37
C VAL A 44 -8.71 -3.23 0.54
N GLN A 45 -9.44 -2.27 -0.03
CA GLN A 45 -10.64 -2.53 -0.84
C GLN A 45 -10.28 -2.44 -2.33
N LEU A 46 -9.87 -3.57 -2.91
CA LEU A 46 -9.69 -3.71 -4.35
C LEU A 46 -10.97 -4.30 -4.98
N PRO A 47 -11.22 -4.06 -6.28
CA PRO A 47 -12.44 -4.53 -6.94
C PRO A 47 -12.50 -6.07 -7.09
N ASP A 48 -11.33 -6.73 -7.13
CA ASP A 48 -11.18 -8.15 -7.43
C ASP A 48 -10.86 -9.00 -6.20
N VAL A 49 -10.07 -8.46 -5.26
CA VAL A 49 -9.55 -9.20 -4.11
C VAL A 49 -9.43 -8.31 -2.86
N ASN A 50 -9.10 -8.91 -1.71
CA ASN A 50 -8.79 -8.13 -0.51
C ASN A 50 -7.31 -7.71 -0.55
N GLY A 51 -7.05 -6.42 -0.31
CA GLY A 51 -5.69 -5.89 -0.33
C GLY A 51 -4.76 -6.48 0.74
N CYS A 52 -5.28 -7.00 1.86
CA CYS A 52 -4.45 -7.70 2.85
C CYS A 52 -3.85 -8.99 2.26
N ASP A 53 -4.60 -9.70 1.41
CA ASP A 53 -4.12 -10.92 0.76
C ASP A 53 -3.04 -10.59 -0.29
N ILE A 54 -3.21 -9.49 -1.02
CA ILE A 54 -2.20 -8.99 -1.97
C ILE A 54 -0.95 -8.48 -1.26
N ALA A 55 -1.09 -7.77 -0.13
CA ALA A 55 0.04 -7.33 0.67
C ALA A 55 0.91 -8.52 1.10
N ARG A 56 0.28 -9.61 1.53
CA ARG A 56 0.98 -10.83 1.92
C ARG A 56 1.80 -11.41 0.76
N LEU A 57 1.19 -11.50 -0.41
CA LEU A 57 1.87 -11.99 -1.61
C LEU A 57 3.02 -11.07 -2.06
N LEU A 58 2.87 -9.75 -1.96
CA LEU A 58 3.92 -8.79 -2.28
C LEU A 58 5.09 -8.89 -1.30
N ALA A 59 4.81 -9.00 0.00
CA ALA A 59 5.83 -9.17 1.03
C ALA A 59 6.59 -10.49 0.84
N GLU A 60 5.89 -11.59 0.56
CA GLU A 60 6.50 -12.92 0.37
C GLU A 60 7.30 -13.05 -0.94
N ARG A 61 6.82 -12.44 -2.05
CA ARG A 61 7.33 -12.76 -3.41
C ARG A 61 8.11 -11.64 -4.07
N ALA A 62 7.77 -10.38 -3.80
CA ALA A 62 8.41 -9.23 -4.41
C ALA A 62 9.45 -8.58 -3.49
N GLY A 63 9.40 -8.85 -2.17
CA GLY A 63 10.27 -8.22 -1.19
C GLY A 63 9.99 -6.73 -0.98
N SER A 64 8.96 -6.17 -1.62
CA SER A 64 8.54 -4.79 -1.44
C SER A 64 7.90 -4.61 -0.07
N ARG A 65 8.21 -3.48 0.59
CA ARG A 65 7.49 -3.07 1.79
C ARG A 65 6.08 -2.64 1.40
N VAL A 66 5.06 -3.05 2.13
CA VAL A 66 3.67 -2.71 1.81
C VAL A 66 3.05 -1.87 2.91
N VAL A 67 2.53 -0.70 2.55
CA VAL A 67 1.68 0.12 3.43
C VAL A 67 0.25 0.01 2.97
N LEU A 68 -0.64 -0.44 3.86
CA LEU A 68 -2.05 -0.55 3.56
C LEU A 68 -2.76 0.79 3.78
N VAL A 69 -3.74 1.10 2.93
CA VAL A 69 -4.60 2.27 3.07
C VAL A 69 -6.07 1.92 2.99
N SER A 70 -6.92 2.57 3.78
CA SER A 70 -8.38 2.43 3.65
C SER A 70 -9.13 3.63 4.22
N SER A 71 -10.37 3.82 3.79
CA SER A 71 -11.31 4.76 4.43
C SER A 71 -12.01 4.16 5.65
N ARG A 72 -11.76 2.89 5.96
CA ARG A 72 -12.25 2.20 7.15
C ARG A 72 -11.13 2.06 8.17
N GLU A 73 -11.50 2.01 9.44
CA GLU A 73 -10.58 1.81 10.55
C GLU A 73 -9.85 0.46 10.47
N ALA A 74 -8.57 0.45 10.88
CA ALA A 74 -7.72 -0.74 10.89
C ALA A 74 -8.35 -1.95 11.62
N SER A 75 -9.03 -1.68 12.74
CA SER A 75 -9.74 -2.68 13.55
C SER A 75 -10.78 -3.47 12.76
N THR A 76 -11.29 -2.91 11.66
CA THR A 76 -12.27 -3.56 10.79
C THR A 76 -11.71 -4.77 10.04
N PHE A 77 -10.40 -4.81 9.83
CA PHE A 77 -9.73 -5.86 9.07
C PHE A 77 -9.21 -6.99 9.96
N GLY A 78 -9.13 -6.74 11.28
CA GLY A 78 -8.81 -7.73 12.31
C GLY A 78 -7.58 -8.58 11.95
N ARG A 79 -7.76 -9.90 12.00
CA ARG A 79 -6.69 -10.86 11.76
C ARG A 79 -6.02 -10.73 10.38
N ARG A 80 -6.77 -10.36 9.34
CA ARG A 80 -6.21 -10.24 7.98
C ARG A 80 -5.14 -9.16 7.89
N LEU A 81 -5.32 -8.06 8.63
CA LEU A 81 -4.33 -6.99 8.69
C LEU A 81 -3.06 -7.46 9.41
N GLY A 82 -3.20 -8.17 10.53
CA GLY A 82 -2.06 -8.72 11.28
C GLY A 82 -1.27 -9.78 10.50
N GLU A 83 -1.94 -10.52 9.61
CA GLU A 83 -1.33 -11.57 8.78
C GLU A 83 -0.88 -11.06 7.40
N SER A 84 -1.07 -9.78 7.08
CA SER A 84 -0.84 -9.27 5.74
C SER A 84 0.63 -9.04 5.39
N GLY A 85 1.55 -9.11 6.36
CA GLY A 85 2.95 -8.75 6.17
C GLY A 85 3.18 -7.27 5.78
N ALA A 86 2.17 -6.41 5.95
CA ALA A 86 2.31 -4.98 5.71
C ALA A 86 3.13 -4.35 6.84
N VAL A 87 3.94 -3.35 6.50
CA VAL A 87 4.72 -2.58 7.51
C VAL A 87 3.83 -1.67 8.34
N GLY A 88 2.61 -1.38 7.86
CA GLY A 88 1.61 -0.67 8.63
C GLY A 88 0.38 -0.30 7.82
N PHE A 89 -0.46 0.51 8.45
CA PHE A 89 -1.75 0.95 7.93
C PHE A 89 -1.90 2.46 8.10
N ILE A 90 -2.41 3.14 7.06
CA ILE A 90 -2.71 4.57 7.10
C ILE A 90 -4.17 4.77 6.65
N ALA A 91 -4.96 5.49 7.46
CA ALA A 91 -6.28 5.94 7.01
C ALA A 91 -6.15 6.92 5.85
N LYS A 92 -7.03 6.85 4.85
CA LYS A 92 -6.90 7.63 3.60
C LYS A 92 -6.86 9.15 3.82
N ASP A 93 -7.56 9.63 4.83
CA ASP A 93 -7.59 11.03 5.26
C ASP A 93 -6.32 11.47 6.01
N GLY A 94 -5.59 10.52 6.59
CA GLY A 94 -4.27 10.72 7.20
C GLY A 94 -3.09 10.42 6.27
N LEU A 95 -3.32 10.12 4.99
CA LEU A 95 -2.24 9.82 4.06
C LEU A 95 -1.36 11.06 3.86
N SER A 96 -0.09 10.93 4.23
CA SER A 96 0.98 11.87 3.94
C SER A 96 2.28 11.11 3.71
N GLY A 97 3.22 11.73 3.02
CA GLY A 97 4.58 11.20 2.90
C GLY A 97 5.28 11.11 4.25
N ALA A 98 4.96 12.00 5.21
CA ALA A 98 5.44 11.90 6.59
C ALA A 98 4.91 10.65 7.29
N ALA A 99 3.60 10.36 7.17
CA ALA A 99 3.00 9.15 7.74
C ALA A 99 3.58 7.87 7.11
N VAL A 100 3.81 7.86 5.80
CA VAL A 100 4.49 6.74 5.13
C VAL A 100 5.91 6.54 5.68
N ARG A 101 6.70 7.62 5.82
CA ARG A 101 8.05 7.54 6.35
C ARG A 101 8.09 7.06 7.81
N ALA A 102 7.15 7.49 8.64
CA ALA A 102 7.07 7.03 10.03
C ALA A 102 6.97 5.50 10.12
N LEU A 103 6.08 4.89 9.32
CA LEU A 103 5.95 3.43 9.27
C LEU A 103 7.20 2.69 8.77
N LEU A 104 8.04 3.36 7.96
CA LEU A 104 9.29 2.78 7.47
C LEU A 104 10.42 2.85 8.49
N LEU A 105 10.36 3.78 9.45
CA LEU A 105 11.36 3.95 10.49
C LEU A 105 11.07 3.04 11.70
N ASP A 106 9.81 2.79 12.02
CA ASP A 106 9.39 1.96 13.15
C ASP A 106 9.62 0.46 12.94
N GLY A 107 10.00 0.05 11.71
CA GLY A 107 10.23 -1.35 11.32
C GLY A 107 11.69 -1.75 11.14
N SER A 108 12.67 -0.95 11.61
CA SER A 108 14.12 -1.27 11.60
C SER A 108 14.64 -1.79 12.94
#